data_AF-A0A923D3A2-F1
#
_entry.id   AF-A0A923D3A2-F1
#
_cell.length_a   1.000
_cell.length_b   1.000
_cell.length_c   1.000
_cell.angle_alpha   90.00
_cell.angle_beta   90.00
_cell.angle_gamma   90.00
#
_symmetry.space_group_name_H-M   'P 1'
#
loop_
_entity.id
_entity.type
_entity.pdbx_description
1 polymer ?
#
loop_
_entity_poly.entity_id
_entity_poly.type
_entity_poly.pdbx_seq_one_letter_code
_entity_poly.pdbx_strand_id
1 'polypeptide(L)'
;LEGALQFRDITVDPTTGSVNLRIVFPNPKGYLLPGMFVRAVLEEGVNPKALLVPQQAVSRNPKGDPFALIVDAEDKVRQRMLTLDRAIGDAWLVSSGLAPGDRVIVEGMQRVRPGASVKVVPFETGGEKKRGESKNASPPPAKSN
;
A
#
# COMPACT_ATOMS: atom_id res chain seq x y z
N LEU A 1 -1.73 24.51 5.80
CA LEU A 1 -1.37 25.08 7.12
C LEU A 1 -0.95 23.91 7.99
N GLU A 2 0.28 23.91 8.47
CA GLU A 2 0.76 22.91 9.43
C GLU A 2 0.33 23.36 10.84
N GLY A 3 -0.23 22.45 11.63
CA GLY A 3 -0.75 22.73 12.96
C GLY A 3 -0.20 21.72 13.96
N ALA A 4 0.00 22.18 15.19
CA ALA A 4 0.40 21.30 16.27
C ALA A 4 -0.86 20.71 16.92
N LEU A 5 -0.90 19.38 17.00
CA LEU A 5 -1.91 18.68 17.79
C LEU A 5 -1.63 18.94 19.27
N GLN A 6 -2.56 19.62 19.95
CA GLN A 6 -2.50 19.77 21.40
C GLN A 6 -3.50 18.81 22.05
N PHE A 7 -2.97 17.76 22.67
CA PHE A 7 -3.78 16.82 23.46
C PHE A 7 -4.16 17.51 24.77
N ARG A 8 -5.40 18.00 24.88
CA ARG A 8 -6.01 18.39 26.16
C ARG A 8 -7.43 17.87 26.21
N ASP A 9 -7.70 17.11 27.25
CA ASP A 9 -8.97 16.52 27.67
C ASP A 9 -9.46 15.30 26.88
N ILE A 10 -9.08 14.12 27.39
CA ILE A 10 -9.72 12.84 27.11
C ILE A 10 -11.06 12.84 27.87
N THR A 11 -12.04 13.60 27.39
CA THR A 11 -13.44 13.36 27.77
C THR A 11 -14.03 12.51 26.65
N VAL A 12 -14.06 11.20 26.88
CA VAL A 12 -14.71 10.24 25.99
C VAL A 12 -16.22 10.44 26.13
N ASP A 13 -16.92 10.62 25.02
CA ASP A 13 -18.37 10.48 25.00
C ASP A 13 -18.69 8.97 24.99
N PRO A 14 -19.19 8.40 26.10
CA PRO A 14 -19.40 6.94 26.21
C PRO A 14 -20.48 6.41 25.26
N THR A 15 -21.27 7.28 24.63
CA THR A 15 -22.37 6.91 23.73
C THR A 15 -21.91 6.63 22.31
N THR A 16 -20.83 7.28 21.87
CA THR A 16 -20.34 7.19 20.48
C THR A 16 -18.89 6.69 20.35
N GLY A 17 -18.15 6.59 21.45
CA GLY A 17 -16.73 6.19 21.43
C GLY A 17 -15.83 7.18 20.69
N SER A 18 -16.33 8.38 20.40
CA SER A 18 -15.59 9.43 19.70
C SER A 18 -14.76 10.25 20.67
N VAL A 19 -13.54 10.59 20.27
CA VAL A 19 -12.65 11.46 21.03
C VAL A 19 -12.63 12.84 20.37
N ASN A 20 -12.81 13.90 21.16
CA ASN A 20 -12.70 15.27 20.68
C ASN A 20 -11.22 15.69 20.68
N LEU A 21 -10.64 15.91 19.50
CA LEU A 21 -9.26 16.41 19.36
C LEU A 21 -9.28 17.91 19.09
N ARG A 22 -8.42 18.67 19.79
CA ARG A 22 -8.19 20.10 19.53
C ARG A 22 -6.84 20.30 18.84
N ILE A 23 -6.85 20.89 17.66
CA ILE A 23 -5.62 21.21 16.90
C ILE A 23 -5.47 22.72 16.85
N VAL A 24 -4.27 23.22 17.10
CA VAL A 24 -3.94 24.64 17.01
C VAL A 24 -3.24 24.90 15.69
N PHE A 25 -3.88 25.67 14.81
CA PHE A 25 -3.30 26.10 13.54
C PHE A 25 -2.92 27.59 13.61
N PRO A 26 -1.67 27.97 13.30
CA PRO A 26 -1.34 29.36 13.09
C PRO A 26 -2.09 29.86 11.84
N ASN A 27 -2.91 30.90 11.99
CA ASN A 27 -3.69 31.51 10.90
C ASN A 27 -3.23 32.97 10.61
N PRO A 28 -1.97 33.19 10.20
CA PRO A 28 -1.41 34.55 10.07
C PRO A 28 -2.05 35.37 8.94
N LYS A 29 -2.69 34.72 7.97
CA LYS A 29 -3.32 35.34 6.80
C LYS A 29 -4.85 35.36 6.84
N GLY A 30 -5.47 34.86 7.92
CA GLY A 30 -6.92 34.91 8.11
C GLY A 30 -7.75 33.96 7.22
N TYR A 31 -7.15 32.92 6.63
CA TYR A 31 -7.86 32.01 5.72
C TYR A 31 -8.92 31.14 6.41
N LEU A 32 -8.75 30.84 7.69
CA LEU A 32 -9.70 30.05 8.47
C LEU A 32 -10.62 30.98 9.26
N LEU A 33 -11.91 30.96 8.93
CA LEU A 33 -12.95 31.69 9.66
C LEU A 33 -13.64 30.77 10.68
N PRO A 34 -14.13 31.31 11.81
CA PRO A 34 -14.92 30.54 12.76
C PRO A 34 -16.16 29.92 12.10
N GLY A 35 -16.45 28.65 12.43
CA GLY A 35 -17.61 27.91 11.90
C GLY A 35 -17.35 27.13 10.59
N MET A 36 -16.14 27.18 10.04
CA MET A 36 -15.79 26.37 8.87
C MET A 36 -15.55 24.90 9.23
N PHE A 37 -16.10 24.00 8.41
CA PHE A 37 -15.72 22.59 8.42
C PHE A 37 -14.44 22.41 7.60
N VAL A 38 -13.42 21.80 8.21
CA VAL A 38 -12.15 21.49 7.56
C VAL A 38 -11.87 20.00 7.67
N ARG A 39 -11.27 19.42 6.63
CA ARG A 39 -10.69 18.07 6.69
C ARG A 39 -9.20 18.22 7.00
N ALA A 40 -8.81 17.86 8.22
CA ALA A 40 -7.41 17.76 8.58
C ALA A 40 -6.88 16.37 8.15
N VAL A 41 -5.74 16.36 7.46
CA VAL A 41 -4.96 15.13 7.25
C VAL A 41 -3.89 15.14 8.32
N LEU A 42 -3.96 14.19 9.25
CA LEU A 42 -2.95 14.01 10.29
C LEU A 42 -1.97 12.95 9.80
N GLU A 43 -0.71 13.35 9.59
CA GLU A 43 0.37 12.42 9.30
C GLU A 43 0.84 11.76 10.60
N GLU A 44 0.25 10.62 10.92
CA GLU A 44 0.61 9.81 12.07
C GLU A 44 1.87 9.00 11.76
N GLY A 45 3.05 9.56 12.02
CA GLY A 45 4.34 8.87 12.07
C GLY A 45 4.75 8.09 10.82
N VAL A 46 5.83 8.49 10.15
CA VAL A 46 6.39 7.68 9.06
C VAL A 46 7.00 6.41 9.65
N ASN A 47 6.46 5.24 9.30
CA ASN A 47 7.09 3.96 9.60
C ASN A 47 8.03 3.58 8.43
N PRO A 48 9.35 3.78 8.54
CA PRO A 48 10.29 3.50 7.45
C PRO A 48 10.46 2.01 7.16
N LYS A 49 9.92 1.12 8.02
CA LYS A 49 9.98 -0.34 7.87
C LYS A 49 8.65 -0.93 7.41
N ALA A 50 7.68 -0.10 7.04
CA ALA A 50 6.40 -0.53 6.50
C ALA A 50 6.58 -1.33 5.20
N LEU A 51 6.03 -2.54 5.16
CA LEU A 51 5.98 -3.34 3.94
C LEU A 51 4.62 -3.15 3.27
N LEU A 52 4.65 -2.66 2.04
CA LEU A 52 3.47 -2.56 1.19
C LEU A 52 3.41 -3.76 0.27
N VAL A 53 2.28 -4.46 0.29
CA VAL A 53 2.04 -5.63 -0.57
C VAL A 53 0.81 -5.34 -1.41
N PRO A 54 0.86 -5.52 -2.74
CA PRO A 54 -0.32 -5.35 -3.60
C PRO A 54 -1.50 -6.16 -3.09
N GLN A 55 -2.72 -5.60 -3.14
CA GLN A 55 -3.90 -6.29 -2.63
C GLN A 55 -4.14 -7.65 -3.31
N GLN A 56 -3.75 -7.78 -4.58
CA GLN A 56 -3.87 -9.01 -5.36
C GLN A 56 -3.04 -10.17 -4.82
N ALA A 57 -1.95 -9.88 -4.09
CA ALA A 57 -1.05 -10.89 -3.53
C ALA A 57 -1.52 -11.45 -2.18
N VAL A 58 -2.59 -10.88 -1.61
CA VAL A 58 -3.12 -11.26 -0.30
C VAL A 58 -4.43 -12.02 -0.50
N SER A 59 -4.48 -13.24 0.02
CA SER A 59 -5.69 -14.06 0.08
C SER A 59 -6.19 -14.19 1.51
N ARG A 60 -7.46 -14.57 1.69
CA ARG A 60 -8.02 -14.84 3.02
C ARG A 60 -8.43 -16.30 3.14
N ASN A 61 -8.17 -16.90 4.29
CA ASN A 61 -8.63 -18.25 4.57
C ASN A 61 -10.15 -18.24 4.86
N PRO A 62 -10.82 -19.40 5.00
CA PRO A 62 -12.24 -19.46 5.35
C PRO A 62 -12.60 -18.84 6.71
N LYS A 63 -11.61 -18.65 7.60
CA LYS A 63 -11.76 -17.96 8.89
C LYS A 63 -11.66 -16.43 8.77
N GLY A 64 -11.28 -15.92 7.60
CA GLY A 64 -11.10 -14.49 7.31
C GLY A 64 -9.68 -13.97 7.52
N ASP A 65 -8.75 -14.81 8.02
CA ASP A 65 -7.38 -14.40 8.29
C ASP A 65 -6.60 -14.20 6.97
N PRO A 66 -5.88 -13.08 6.83
CA PRO A 66 -5.09 -12.81 5.64
C PRO A 66 -3.81 -13.66 5.63
N PHE A 67 -3.50 -14.18 4.45
CA PHE A 67 -2.26 -14.91 4.18
C PHE A 67 -1.73 -14.55 2.80
N ALA A 68 -0.42 -14.68 2.62
CA ALA A 68 0.23 -14.61 1.32
C ALA A 68 1.01 -15.88 1.03
N LEU A 69 1.21 -16.15 -0.25
CA LEU A 69 2.13 -17.17 -0.71
C LEU A 69 3.47 -16.51 -1.00
N ILE A 70 4.53 -17.04 -0.38
CA ILE A 70 5.90 -16.57 -0.56
C ILE A 70 6.74 -17.67 -1.20
N VAL A 71 7.84 -17.29 -1.83
CA VAL A 71 8.83 -18.22 -2.38
C VAL A 71 10.07 -18.18 -1.50
N ASP A 72 10.43 -19.33 -0.93
CA ASP A 72 11.65 -19.47 -0.13
C ASP A 72 12.93 -19.44 -1.00
N ALA A 73 14.11 -19.52 -0.38
CA ALA A 73 15.38 -19.52 -1.10
C ALA A 73 15.57 -20.78 -1.96
N GLU A 74 14.79 -21.84 -1.70
CA GLU A 74 14.78 -23.10 -2.43
C GLU A 74 13.76 -23.12 -3.60
N ASP A 75 13.23 -21.94 -3.97
CA ASP A 75 12.20 -21.75 -5.00
C ASP A 75 10.90 -22.55 -4.76
N LYS A 76 10.58 -22.82 -3.49
CA LYS A 76 9.34 -23.47 -3.08
C LYS A 76 8.34 -22.49 -2.50
N VAL A 77 7.07 -22.73 -2.80
CA VAL A 77 5.97 -21.93 -2.28
C VAL A 77 5.70 -22.29 -0.82
N ARG A 78 5.69 -21.29 0.07
CA ARG A 78 5.21 -21.42 1.45
C ARG A 78 4.06 -20.48 1.68
N GLN A 79 3.07 -20.95 2.44
CA GLN A 79 1.99 -20.08 2.92
C GLN A 79 2.45 -19.40 4.21
N ARG A 80 2.26 -18.08 4.29
CA ARG A 80 2.57 -17.30 5.49
C ARG A 80 1.36 -16.46 5.88
N MET A 81 0.94 -16.58 7.13
CA MET A 81 -0.11 -15.74 7.69
C MET A 81 0.43 -14.33 7.89
N LEU A 82 -0.41 -13.35 7.59
CA LEU A 82 -0.07 -11.93 7.66
C LEU A 82 -0.92 -11.24 8.72
N THR A 83 -0.40 -10.15 9.27
CA THR A 83 -1.21 -9.17 9.98
C THR A 83 -1.21 -7.89 9.17
N LEU A 84 -2.40 -7.49 8.71
CA LEU A 84 -2.60 -6.26 7.95
C LEU A 84 -3.11 -5.17 8.88
N ASP A 85 -2.59 -3.95 8.76
CA ASP A 85 -3.08 -2.80 9.52
C ASP A 85 -4.17 -2.06 8.73
N ARG A 86 -3.81 -1.50 7.57
CA ARG A 86 -4.71 -0.71 6.73
C ARG A 86 -4.42 -0.88 5.23
N ALA A 87 -5.41 -0.59 4.39
CA ALA A 87 -5.20 -0.46 2.95
C ALA A 87 -4.73 0.97 2.63
N ILE A 88 -3.69 1.09 1.82
CA ILE A 88 -3.16 2.37 1.31
C ILE A 88 -3.18 2.28 -0.21
N GLY A 89 -4.15 2.96 -0.84
CA GLY A 89 -4.37 2.85 -2.29
C GLY A 89 -4.71 1.42 -2.72
N ASP A 90 -3.90 0.85 -3.59
CA ASP A 90 -3.99 -0.50 -4.14
C ASP A 90 -3.08 -1.53 -3.43
N ALA A 91 -2.49 -1.14 -2.30
CA ALA A 91 -1.63 -2.00 -1.48
C ALA A 91 -2.16 -2.13 -0.04
N TRP A 92 -1.80 -3.22 0.62
CA TRP A 92 -1.98 -3.43 2.05
C TRP A 92 -0.70 -3.08 2.80
N LEU A 93 -0.88 -2.37 3.91
CA LEU A 93 0.17 -2.18 4.91
C LEU A 93 0.27 -3.44 5.78
N VAL A 94 1.39 -4.15 5.64
CA VAL A 94 1.69 -5.35 6.42
C VAL A 94 2.40 -4.95 7.71
N SER A 95 1.76 -5.26 8.84
CA SER A 95 2.30 -5.02 10.19
C SER A 95 3.22 -6.15 10.63
N SER A 96 2.88 -7.41 10.29
CA SER A 96 3.71 -8.56 10.62
C SER A 96 3.49 -9.73 9.66
N GLY A 97 4.46 -10.65 9.66
CA GLY A 97 4.41 -11.86 8.83
C GLY A 97 5.15 -11.77 7.50
N LEU A 98 5.80 -10.65 7.17
CA LEU A 98 6.73 -10.56 6.04
C LEU A 98 8.00 -9.82 6.46
N ALA A 99 9.13 -10.23 5.88
CA ALA A 99 10.41 -9.57 6.02
C ALA A 99 10.78 -8.81 4.74
N PRO A 100 11.57 -7.72 4.84
CA PRO A 100 12.15 -7.08 3.67
C PRO A 100 12.97 -8.09 2.86
N GLY A 101 12.71 -8.18 1.56
CA GLY A 101 13.37 -9.14 0.67
C GLY A 101 12.62 -10.46 0.46
N ASP A 102 11.51 -10.70 1.18
CA ASP A 102 10.64 -11.84 0.91
C ASP A 102 10.00 -11.72 -0.49
N ARG A 103 10.04 -12.82 -1.26
CA ARG A 103 9.44 -12.89 -2.60
C ARG A 103 7.98 -13.32 -2.47
N VAL A 104 7.05 -12.38 -2.64
CA VAL A 104 5.60 -12.65 -2.58
C VAL A 104 5.05 -12.96 -3.97
N ILE A 105 4.16 -13.95 -4.06
CA ILE A 105 3.48 -14.33 -5.30
C ILE A 105 2.27 -13.40 -5.50
N VAL A 106 2.31 -12.57 -6.53
CA VAL A 106 1.19 -11.66 -6.88
C VAL A 106 0.21 -12.33 -7.85
N GLU A 107 0.73 -13.00 -8.88
CA GLU A 107 -0.06 -13.68 -9.89
C GLU A 107 0.16 -15.19 -9.87
N GLY A 108 -0.85 -15.94 -10.31
CA GLY A 108 -0.76 -17.40 -10.41
C GLY A 108 -1.06 -18.15 -9.13
N MET A 109 -1.49 -17.49 -8.05
CA MET A 109 -1.86 -18.12 -6.77
C MET A 109 -2.88 -19.27 -6.91
N GLN A 110 -3.76 -19.22 -7.91
CA GLN A 110 -4.74 -20.28 -8.20
C GLN A 110 -4.12 -21.56 -8.77
N ARG A 111 -2.94 -21.46 -9.39
CA ARG A 111 -2.24 -22.57 -10.07
C ARG A 111 -1.16 -23.19 -9.21
N VAL A 112 -0.76 -22.54 -8.12
CA VAL A 112 0.29 -23.02 -7.22
C VAL A 112 -0.28 -23.50 -5.90
N ARG A 113 0.23 -24.65 -5.44
CA ARG A 113 -0.06 -25.19 -4.11
C ARG A 113 1.15 -24.94 -3.20
N PRO A 114 0.93 -24.77 -1.87
CA PRO A 114 2.04 -24.78 -0.92
C PRO A 114 2.90 -26.04 -1.11
N GLY A 115 4.23 -25.86 -1.17
CA GLY A 115 5.22 -26.91 -1.40
C GLY A 115 5.60 -27.14 -2.87
N ALA A 116 4.91 -26.51 -3.83
CA ALA A 116 5.30 -26.59 -5.24
C ALA A 116 6.57 -25.78 -5.52
N SER A 117 7.44 -26.30 -6.39
CA SER A 117 8.53 -25.49 -6.96
C SER A 117 7.99 -24.55 -8.03
N VAL A 118 8.38 -23.28 -7.97
CA VAL A 118 7.92 -22.24 -8.88
C VAL A 118 9.09 -21.49 -9.49
N LYS A 119 8.94 -21.11 -10.76
CA LYS A 119 9.89 -20.20 -11.39
C LYS A 119 9.42 -18.77 -11.15
N VAL A 120 10.20 -18.01 -10.39
CA VAL A 120 9.88 -16.61 -10.07
C VAL A 120 10.16 -15.74 -11.30
N VAL A 121 9.18 -14.91 -11.67
CA VAL A 121 9.35 -13.83 -12.65
C VAL A 121 9.08 -12.52 -11.90
N PRO A 122 9.91 -11.47 -12.09
CA PRO A 122 9.64 -10.17 -11.49
C PRO A 122 8.26 -9.66 -11.90
N PHE A 123 7.42 -9.36 -10.91
CA PHE A 123 6.14 -8.70 -11.15
C PHE A 123 6.39 -7.21 -11.28
N GLU A 124 6.30 -6.68 -12.49
CA GLU A 124 6.32 -5.23 -12.72
C GLU A 124 4.92 -4.67 -12.47
N THR A 125 4.71 -4.10 -11.28
CA THR A 125 3.57 -3.23 -11.02
C THR A 125 3.70 -2.04 -11.98
N GLY A 126 2.83 -1.95 -12.99
CA GLY A 126 2.92 -0.96 -14.06
C GLY A 126 3.13 0.46 -13.52
N GLY A 127 4.37 0.96 -13.66
CA GLY A 127 4.77 2.24 -13.08
C GLY A 127 6.13 2.78 -13.53
N GLU A 128 6.89 2.08 -14.37
CA GLU A 128 7.99 2.68 -15.14
C GLU A 128 7.92 2.20 -16.59
N LYS A 129 6.91 2.70 -17.32
CA LYS A 129 7.09 2.88 -18.76
C LYS A 129 8.30 3.80 -18.93
N LYS A 130 9.45 3.21 -19.26
CA LYS A 130 10.60 3.86 -19.88
C LYS A 130 10.13 4.97 -20.81
N ARG A 131 10.18 6.21 -20.36
CA ARG A 131 10.18 7.39 -21.22
C ARG A 131 11.62 7.53 -21.72
N GLY A 132 11.97 6.71 -22.69
CA GLY A 132 13.30 6.69 -23.29
C GLY A 132 13.27 6.03 -24.65
N GLU A 133 13.50 6.83 -25.68
CA GLU A 133 13.74 6.46 -27.09
C GLU A 133 12.56 5.89 -27.89
N SER A 134 11.67 6.78 -28.33
CA SER A 134 11.17 6.68 -29.70
C SER A 134 12.30 7.11 -30.64
N LYS A 135 13.22 6.18 -30.95
CA LYS A 135 14.09 6.33 -32.12
C LYS A 135 13.19 6.23 -33.35
N ASN A 136 13.11 7.32 -34.10
CA ASN A 136 12.56 7.34 -35.47
C ASN A 136 13.15 6.18 -36.27
N ALA A 137 12.36 5.13 -36.47
CA ALA A 137 12.57 4.14 -37.51
C ALA A 137 11.58 4.44 -38.63
N SER A 138 12.07 5.12 -39.66
CA SER A 138 11.38 5.26 -40.96
C SER A 138 11.06 3.88 -41.54
N PRO A 139 9.85 3.66 -42.10
CA PRO A 139 9.62 2.53 -43.00
C PRO A 139 10.01 2.85 -44.46
N PRO A 140 10.23 1.83 -45.31
CA PRO A 140 11.00 1.88 -46.56
C PRO A 140 10.16 2.31 -47.79
N PRO A 141 10.78 2.52 -48.98
CA PRO A 141 10.06 2.92 -50.19
C PRO A 141 9.30 1.73 -50.80
N ALA A 142 8.06 1.93 -51.23
CA ALA A 142 7.29 0.96 -52.01
C ALA A 142 6.71 1.61 -53.28
N LYS A 143 6.77 0.84 -54.37
CA LYS A 143 6.78 1.22 -55.78
C LYS A 143 5.42 1.60 -56.38
N SER A 144 5.50 2.45 -57.40
CA SER A 144 4.86 2.42 -58.73
C SER A 144 3.46 1.79 -58.90
N ASN A 145 2.54 2.62 -59.42
CA ASN A 145 1.61 2.28 -60.50
C ASN A 145 1.28 3.54 -61.29
#